data_AF-A0A7V8ZIN9-F1
#
_entry.id   AF-A0A7V8ZIN9-F1
#
_cell.length_a   1.000
_cell.length_b   1.000
_cell.length_c   1.000
_cell.angle_alpha   90.00
_cell.angle_beta   90.00
_cell.angle_gamma   90.00
#
_symmetry.space_group_name_H-M   'P 1'
#
loop_
_entity.id
_entity.type
_entity.pdbx_description
1 polymer ?
#
loop_
_entity_poly.entity_id
_entity_poly.type
_entity_poly.pdbx_seq_one_letter_code
_entity_poly.pdbx_strand_id
1 'polypeptide(L)'
;AGESVRAGGAREIAEELGVTFAPDALVPLGVRAIVDCSSGMVNREFQHVLLARDDRPLDAWTDLEWGELDGLVRLGLGAFSELVHGPAGGPWRAEAWNGTHVERAEIARGEVIPGSYLPVLTVMLERFARGERPLAI
;
A
#
# COMPACT_ATOMS: atom_id res chain seq x y z
N ALA A 1 -13.49 17.59 11.85
CA ALA A 1 -14.52 16.76 11.19
C ALA A 1 -15.12 17.57 10.04
N GLY A 2 -15.07 17.07 8.81
CA GLY A 2 -15.53 17.80 7.61
C GLY A 2 -14.67 17.57 6.35
N GLU A 3 -13.52 16.91 6.49
CA GLU A 3 -12.69 16.52 5.36
C GLU A 3 -13.25 15.28 4.64
N SER A 4 -13.20 15.26 3.31
CA SER A 4 -13.59 14.08 2.53
C SER A 4 -12.51 13.00 2.61
N VAL A 5 -12.89 11.72 2.49
CA VAL A 5 -11.95 10.58 2.52
C VAL A 5 -10.80 10.74 1.53
N ARG A 6 -11.08 11.22 0.30
CA ARG A 6 -10.04 11.44 -0.72
C ARG A 6 -9.13 12.61 -0.37
N ALA A 7 -9.68 13.67 0.24
CA ALA A 7 -8.86 14.80 0.69
C ALA A 7 -7.95 14.37 1.86
N GLY A 8 -8.50 13.64 2.84
CA GLY A 8 -7.73 13.11 3.96
C GLY A 8 -6.61 12.16 3.49
N GLY A 9 -6.93 11.20 2.61
CA GLY A 9 -5.93 10.30 2.06
C GLY A 9 -4.87 11.03 1.21
N ALA A 10 -5.25 12.05 0.43
CA ALA A 10 -4.28 12.85 -0.31
C ALA A 10 -3.36 13.66 0.61
N ARG A 11 -3.87 14.14 1.75
CA ARG A 11 -3.10 14.84 2.78
C ARG A 11 -2.13 13.89 3.49
N GLU A 12 -2.59 12.72 3.93
CA GLU A 12 -1.74 11.70 4.58
C GLU A 12 -0.61 11.23 3.66
N ILE A 13 -0.90 10.96 2.38
CA ILE A 13 0.13 10.64 1.39
C ILE A 13 1.14 11.79 1.24
N ALA A 14 0.70 13.06 1.30
CA ALA A 14 1.61 14.19 1.22
C ALA A 14 2.46 14.37 2.48
N GLU A 15 1.90 14.10 3.66
CA GLU A 15 2.60 14.18 4.95
C GLU A 15 3.63 13.07 5.11
N GLU A 16 3.27 11.82 4.81
CA GLU A 16 4.15 10.66 5.03
C GLU A 16 5.09 10.39 3.85
N LEU A 17 4.58 10.47 2.63
CA LEU A 17 5.33 10.08 1.42
C LEU A 17 5.91 11.28 0.66
N GLY A 18 5.64 12.51 1.09
CA GLY A 18 6.16 13.73 0.49
C GLY A 18 5.63 14.05 -0.91
N VAL A 19 4.52 13.43 -1.31
CA VAL A 19 4.00 13.51 -2.68
C VAL A 19 2.53 13.88 -2.70
N THR A 20 2.13 14.67 -3.69
CA THR A 20 0.74 15.14 -3.79
C THR A 20 0.02 14.43 -4.91
N PHE A 21 -1.11 13.81 -4.59
CA PHE A 21 -2.10 13.36 -5.56
C PHE A 21 -3.30 14.31 -5.56
N ALA A 22 -3.85 14.59 -6.74
CA ALA A 22 -5.17 15.21 -6.80
C ALA A 22 -6.19 14.25 -6.16
N PRO A 23 -7.12 14.72 -5.30
CA PRO A 23 -8.10 13.84 -4.66
C PRO A 23 -8.88 12.97 -5.64
N ASP A 24 -9.18 13.48 -6.84
CA ASP A 24 -9.90 12.73 -7.89
C ASP A 24 -9.05 11.70 -8.65
N ALA A 25 -7.72 11.71 -8.46
CA ALA A 25 -6.84 10.65 -8.93
C ALA A 25 -6.86 9.42 -8.01
N LEU A 26 -7.39 9.55 -6.79
CA LEU A 26 -7.54 8.45 -5.84
C LEU A 26 -8.80 7.65 -6.13
N VAL A 27 -8.63 6.38 -6.47
CA VAL A 27 -9.72 5.44 -6.73
C VAL A 27 -10.14 4.78 -5.42
N PRO A 28 -11.34 5.06 -4.88
CA PRO A 28 -11.81 4.40 -3.67
C PRO A 28 -12.15 2.94 -3.96
N LEU A 29 -11.59 2.03 -3.19
CA LEU A 29 -11.90 0.60 -3.28
C LEU A 29 -12.95 0.19 -2.25
N GLY A 30 -12.99 0.82 -1.08
CA GLY A 30 -13.98 0.52 -0.05
C GLY A 30 -13.52 0.90 1.34
N VAL A 31 -14.28 0.44 2.35
CA VAL A 31 -13.98 0.65 3.77
C VAL A 31 -13.85 -0.71 4.45
N ARG A 32 -12.91 -0.82 5.39
CA ARG A 32 -12.64 -2.03 6.16
C ARG A 32 -12.59 -1.76 7.64
N ALA A 33 -13.33 -2.54 8.42
CA ALA A 33 -13.19 -2.56 9.86
C ALA A 33 -12.01 -3.47 10.21
N ILE A 34 -10.99 -2.92 10.84
CA ILE A 34 -9.82 -3.65 11.33
C ILE A 34 -9.84 -3.63 12.85
N VAL A 35 -9.54 -4.78 13.43
CA VAL A 35 -9.27 -4.94 14.86
C VAL A 35 -7.92 -5.62 14.98
N ASP A 36 -6.94 -4.89 15.49
CA ASP A 36 -5.60 -5.41 15.75
C ASP A 36 -5.31 -5.37 17.26
N CYS A 37 -4.77 -6.47 17.77
CA CYS A 37 -4.40 -6.65 19.17
C CYS A 37 -2.91 -7.02 19.34
N SER A 38 -2.13 -6.99 18.25
CA SER A 38 -0.77 -7.53 18.20
C SER A 38 0.24 -6.76 19.05
N SER A 39 0.03 -5.46 19.25
CA SER A 39 0.95 -4.57 19.99
C SER A 39 0.72 -4.54 21.51
N GLY A 40 -0.17 -5.39 22.04
CA GLY A 40 -0.65 -5.29 23.42
C GLY A 40 -1.63 -4.12 23.65
N MET A 41 -1.87 -3.32 22.61
CA MET A 41 -2.97 -2.36 22.52
C MET A 41 -4.02 -2.87 21.55
N VAL A 42 -5.28 -2.50 21.77
CA VAL A 42 -6.38 -2.83 20.85
C VAL A 42 -6.60 -1.64 19.92
N ASN A 43 -6.15 -1.76 18.68
CA ASN A 43 -6.51 -0.83 17.60
C ASN A 43 -7.86 -1.24 17.00
N ARG A 44 -8.78 -0.29 16.86
CA ARG A 44 -10.08 -0.47 16.22
C ARG A 44 -10.30 0.68 15.26
N GLU A 45 -10.29 0.38 13.98
CA GLU A 45 -10.26 1.41 12.95
C GLU A 45 -11.13 1.04 11.75
N PHE A 46 -11.75 2.06 11.15
CA PHE A 46 -12.27 1.98 9.79
C PHE A 46 -11.22 2.49 8.82
N GLN A 47 -10.60 1.59 8.08
CA GLN A 47 -9.63 1.92 7.04
C GLN A 47 -10.33 2.17 5.72
N HIS A 48 -10.15 3.37 5.17
CA HIS A 48 -10.56 3.69 3.82
C HIS A 48 -9.46 3.29 2.84
N VAL A 49 -9.74 2.33 1.95
CA VAL A 49 -8.73 1.85 1.00
C VAL A 49 -8.86 2.63 -0.30
N LEU A 50 -7.80 3.38 -0.63
CA LEU A 50 -7.66 4.18 -1.83
C LEU A 50 -6.53 3.61 -2.69
N LEU A 51 -6.68 3.71 -4.01
CA LEU A 51 -5.67 3.30 -4.98
C LEU A 51 -5.25 4.49 -5.82
N ALA A 52 -3.95 4.70 -5.95
CA ALA A 52 -3.36 5.67 -6.86
C ALA A 52 -2.49 4.94 -7.90
N ARG A 53 -2.45 5.47 -9.13
CA ARG A 53 -1.42 5.09 -10.10
C ARG A 53 -0.29 6.09 -10.00
N ASP A 54 0.92 5.58 -9.86
CA ASP A 54 2.13 6.38 -9.94
C ASP A 54 3.23 5.60 -10.65
N ASP A 55 3.79 6.22 -11.68
CA ASP A 55 4.83 5.62 -12.54
C ASP A 55 6.23 6.19 -12.21
N ARG A 56 6.37 6.99 -11.14
CA ARG A 56 7.67 7.49 -10.67
C ARG A 56 8.57 6.32 -10.24
N PRO A 57 9.88 6.36 -10.57
CA PRO A 57 10.83 5.37 -10.07
C PRO A 57 10.97 5.49 -8.55
N LEU A 58 11.43 4.42 -7.89
CA LEU A 58 11.45 4.32 -6.43
C LEU A 58 12.37 5.37 -5.77
N ASP A 59 13.46 5.75 -6.45
CA ASP A 59 14.39 6.80 -6.02
C ASP A 59 13.88 8.24 -6.19
N ALA A 60 12.71 8.42 -6.80
CA ALA A 60 12.07 9.73 -6.92
C ALA A 60 11.14 10.07 -5.73
N TRP A 61 11.06 9.22 -4.71
CA TRP A 61 10.22 9.41 -3.52
C TRP A 61 10.96 10.12 -2.38
N THR A 62 11.62 11.25 -2.67
CA THR A 62 12.73 11.79 -1.86
C THR A 62 12.37 12.42 -0.51
N ASP A 63 11.10 12.66 -0.21
CA ASP A 63 10.66 13.52 0.90
C ASP A 63 9.76 12.74 1.89
N LEU A 64 10.18 11.52 2.23
CA LEU A 64 9.48 10.71 3.23
C LEU A 64 9.60 11.35 4.62
N GLU A 65 8.56 11.19 5.44
CA GLU A 65 8.64 11.47 6.86
C GLU A 65 9.39 10.34 7.58
N TRP A 66 10.70 10.52 7.75
CA TRP A 66 11.60 9.52 8.33
C TRP A 66 11.34 9.19 9.80
N GLY A 67 10.51 9.99 10.49
CA GLY A 67 10.03 9.64 11.83
C GLY A 67 9.00 8.51 11.84
N GLU A 68 8.35 8.27 10.70
CA GLU A 68 7.27 7.29 10.53
C GLU A 68 7.64 6.17 9.55
N LEU A 69 8.55 6.44 8.60
CA LEU A 69 8.96 5.51 7.56
C LEU A 69 10.48 5.29 7.52
N ASP A 70 10.89 4.04 7.34
CA ASP A 70 12.30 3.66 7.12
C ASP A 70 12.67 3.56 5.63
N GLY A 71 11.69 3.68 4.72
CA GLY A 71 11.87 3.55 3.28
C GLY A 71 10.66 2.98 2.56
N LEU A 72 10.87 2.55 1.31
CA LEU A 72 9.84 1.97 0.46
C LEU A 72 10.30 0.63 -0.12
N VAL A 73 9.34 -0.28 -0.30
CA VAL A 73 9.57 -1.52 -1.06
C VAL A 73 8.58 -1.64 -2.20
N ARG A 74 9.11 -1.89 -3.41
CA ARG A 74 8.34 -2.14 -4.62
C ARG A 74 8.34 -3.62 -4.95
N LEU A 75 7.14 -4.19 -5.06
CA LEU A 75 6.90 -5.58 -5.42
C LEU A 75 6.04 -5.66 -6.69
N GLY A 76 6.38 -6.58 -7.60
CA GLY A 76 5.56 -6.82 -8.80
C GLY A 76 4.22 -7.48 -8.44
N LEU A 77 3.16 -7.18 -9.20
CA LEU A 77 1.80 -7.70 -8.93
C LEU A 77 1.73 -9.24 -8.83
N GLY A 78 2.45 -9.96 -9.68
CA GLY A 78 2.50 -11.42 -9.62
C GLY A 78 3.14 -11.93 -8.32
N ALA A 79 4.22 -11.28 -7.88
CA ALA A 79 4.87 -11.62 -6.62
C ALA A 79 4.01 -11.24 -5.41
N PHE A 80 3.27 -10.13 -5.47
CA PHE A 80 2.28 -9.77 -4.44
C PHE A 80 1.12 -10.79 -4.38
N SER A 81 0.66 -11.27 -5.53
CA SER A 81 -0.35 -12.33 -5.60
C SER A 81 0.12 -13.62 -4.95
N GLU A 82 1.35 -14.06 -5.23
CA GLU A 82 1.97 -15.22 -4.57
C GLU A 82 2.21 -14.98 -3.07
N LEU A 83 2.56 -13.75 -2.67
CA LEU A 83 2.71 -13.39 -1.26
C LEU A 83 1.40 -13.58 -0.47
N VAL A 84 0.27 -13.22 -1.09
CA VAL A 84 -1.05 -13.30 -0.45
C VAL A 84 -1.63 -14.71 -0.55
N HIS A 85 -1.63 -15.31 -1.74
CA HIS A 85 -2.35 -16.56 -2.04
C HIS A 85 -1.46 -17.80 -2.15
N GLY A 86 -0.17 -17.62 -2.41
CA GLY A 86 0.74 -18.71 -2.73
C GLY A 86 0.90 -19.69 -1.56
N PRO A 87 1.28 -20.93 -1.83
CA PRO A 87 1.55 -21.92 -0.78
C PRO A 87 2.88 -21.69 -0.06
N ALA A 88 3.78 -20.90 -0.67
CA ALA A 88 5.09 -20.57 -0.11
C ALA A 88 5.02 -19.35 0.80
N GLY A 89 5.91 -19.31 1.80
CA GLY A 89 6.10 -18.16 2.70
C GLY A 89 7.02 -17.07 2.14
N GLY A 90 7.58 -17.29 0.94
CA GLY A 90 8.60 -16.45 0.32
C GLY A 90 10.01 -17.07 0.43
N PRO A 91 11.07 -16.27 0.17
CA PRO A 91 11.02 -14.85 -0.11
C PRO A 91 10.76 -14.54 -1.60
N TRP A 92 10.15 -13.40 -1.90
CA TRP A 92 9.92 -12.91 -3.27
C TRP A 92 10.79 -11.70 -3.57
N ARG A 93 11.34 -11.65 -4.78
CA ARG A 93 12.21 -10.54 -5.23
C ARG A 93 11.44 -9.22 -5.25
N ALA A 94 12.06 -8.20 -4.69
CA ALA A 94 11.58 -6.83 -4.63
C ALA A 94 12.72 -5.84 -4.90
N GLU A 95 12.38 -4.55 -4.95
CA GLU A 95 13.34 -3.45 -4.88
C GLU A 95 13.03 -2.62 -3.65
N ALA A 96 14.05 -2.32 -2.85
CA ALA A 96 13.90 -1.46 -1.68
C ALA A 96 14.65 -0.15 -1.91
N TRP A 97 14.14 0.92 -1.33
CA TRP A 97 14.78 2.23 -1.31
C TRP A 97 14.71 2.80 0.10
N ASN A 98 15.87 3.23 0.60
CA ASN A 98 16.07 3.66 2.00
C ASN A 98 16.34 5.16 2.11
N GLY A 99 16.00 5.96 1.10
CA GLY A 99 16.32 7.38 1.07
C GLY A 99 17.55 7.74 0.25
N THR A 100 18.46 6.78 0.05
CA THR A 100 19.78 7.07 -0.56
C THR A 100 20.04 6.31 -1.84
N HIS A 101 19.67 5.03 -1.90
CA HIS A 101 19.86 4.19 -3.08
C HIS A 101 18.79 3.11 -3.16
N VAL A 102 18.57 2.61 -4.38
CA VAL A 102 17.71 1.45 -4.63
C VAL A 102 18.58 0.20 -4.60
N GLU A 103 18.14 -0.82 -3.88
CA GLU A 103 18.79 -2.11 -3.84
C GLU A 103 17.82 -3.26 -4.14
N ARG A 104 18.38 -4.41 -4.49
CA ARG A 104 17.60 -5.64 -4.60
C ARG A 104 17.26 -6.11 -3.20
N ALA A 105 15.99 -6.37 -2.98
CA ALA A 105 15.48 -6.89 -1.71
C ALA A 105 14.70 -8.17 -1.93
N GLU A 106 14.35 -8.83 -0.84
CA GLU A 106 13.33 -9.87 -0.86
C GLU A 106 12.36 -9.63 0.29
N ILE A 107 11.07 -9.96 0.07
CA ILE A 107 10.03 -9.89 1.10
C ILE A 107 9.52 -11.30 1.38
N ALA A 108 9.32 -11.62 2.65
CA ALA A 108 8.57 -12.78 3.12
C ALA A 108 7.18 -12.38 3.65
N ARG A 109 6.25 -13.34 3.68
CA ARG A 109 4.87 -13.10 4.13
C ARG A 109 4.81 -12.55 5.57
N GLY A 110 5.74 -12.98 6.43
CA GLY A 110 5.81 -12.56 7.83
C GLY A 110 6.17 -11.09 8.03
N GLU A 111 6.64 -10.40 6.99
CA GLU A 111 7.01 -8.98 7.02
C GLU A 111 5.85 -8.07 6.58
N VAL A 112 4.74 -8.65 6.12
CA VAL A 112 3.55 -7.91 5.69
C VAL A 112 2.51 -7.90 6.80
N ILE A 113 2.01 -6.71 7.13
CA ILE A 113 0.90 -6.57 8.07
C ILE A 113 -0.33 -7.28 7.48
N PRO A 114 -0.89 -8.29 8.17
CA PRO A 114 -1.99 -9.05 7.63
C PRO A 114 -3.26 -8.20 7.53
N GLY A 115 -3.92 -8.25 6.37
CA GLY A 115 -5.22 -7.62 6.16
C GLY A 115 -6.20 -8.62 5.55
N SER A 116 -7.41 -8.72 6.11
CA SER A 116 -8.47 -9.60 5.60
C SER A 116 -8.89 -9.25 4.17
N TYR A 117 -8.61 -8.03 3.73
CA TYR A 117 -8.92 -7.53 2.40
C TYR A 117 -7.80 -7.74 1.36
N LEU A 118 -6.59 -8.16 1.77
CA LEU A 118 -5.47 -8.37 0.85
C LEU A 118 -5.80 -9.34 -0.31
N PRO A 119 -6.49 -10.48 -0.09
CA PRO A 119 -6.90 -11.38 -1.17
C PRO A 119 -7.75 -10.70 -2.26
N VAL A 120 -8.68 -9.83 -1.85
CA VAL A 120 -9.54 -9.09 -2.80
C VAL A 120 -8.76 -7.95 -3.44
N LEU A 121 -7.89 -7.28 -2.67
CA LEU A 121 -7.03 -6.21 -3.14
C LEU A 121 -6.14 -6.69 -4.30
N THR A 122 -5.52 -7.86 -4.20
CA THR A 122 -4.70 -8.45 -5.28
C THR A 122 -5.48 -8.50 -6.60
N VAL A 123 -6.72 -9.02 -6.57
CA VAL A 123 -7.58 -9.08 -7.76
C VAL A 123 -7.90 -7.68 -8.28
N MET A 124 -8.19 -6.72 -7.40
CA MET A 124 -8.48 -5.35 -7.79
C MET A 124 -7.27 -4.62 -8.39
N LEU A 125 -6.06 -4.87 -7.90
CA LEU A 125 -4.82 -4.31 -8.44
C LEU A 125 -4.58 -4.83 -9.87
N GLU A 126 -4.78 -6.12 -10.12
CA GLU A 126 -4.69 -6.68 -11.47
C GLU A 126 -5.71 -6.08 -12.43
N ARG A 127 -6.98 -5.97 -11.99
CA ARG A 127 -8.04 -5.31 -12.78
C ARG A 127 -7.68 -3.86 -13.07
N PHE A 128 -7.21 -3.12 -12.07
CA PHE A 128 -6.82 -1.72 -12.22
C PHE A 128 -5.69 -1.57 -13.25
N ALA A 129 -4.66 -2.43 -13.18
CA ALA A 129 -3.56 -2.45 -14.14
C ALA A 129 -4.02 -2.74 -15.58
N ARG A 130 -5.07 -3.56 -15.76
CA ARG A 130 -5.70 -3.85 -17.06
C ARG A 130 -6.74 -2.81 -17.50
N GLY A 131 -6.99 -1.78 -16.69
CA GLY A 131 -8.03 -0.78 -16.97
C GLY A 131 -9.47 -1.29 -16.76
N GLU A 132 -9.64 -2.44 -16.11
CA GLU A 132 -10.93 -3.08 -15.90
C GLU A 132 -11.72 -2.43 -14.74
N ARG A 133 -13.05 -2.49 -14.85
CA ARG A 133 -14.02 -2.00 -13.85
C ARG A 133 -15.14 -3.03 -13.66
N PRO A 134 -15.91 -3.01 -12.56
CA PRO A 134 -15.74 -2.16 -11.38
C PRO A 134 -14.49 -2.54 -10.56
N LEU A 135 -14.10 -1.65 -9.65
CA LEU A 135 -13.08 -1.87 -8.62
C LEU A 135 -13.73 -1.66 -7.27
N ALA A 136 -13.70 -2.68 -6.43
CA ALA A 136 -14.21 -2.61 -5.07
C ALA A 136 -13.60 -3.73 -4.24
N ILE A 137 -13.37 -3.44 -2.97
CA ILE A 137 -13.14 -4.45 -1.95
C ILE A 137 -14.42 -4.58 -1.14
#